data_AF-A0A8J4CMA0-F1
#
_entry.id   AF-A0A8J4CMA0-F1
#
_cell.length_a   1.000
_cell.length_b   1.000
_cell.length_c   1.000
_cell.angle_alpha   90.00
_cell.angle_beta   90.00
_cell.angle_gamma   90.00
#
_symmetry.space_group_name_H-M   'P 1'
#
loop_
_entity.id
_entity.type
_entity.pdbx_description
1 polymer ?
#
loop_
_entity_poly.entity_id
_entity_poly.type
_entity_poly.pdbx_seq_one_letter_code
_entity_poly.pdbx_strand_id
1 'polypeptide(L)'
;MYTSTIGFGGPLKHYAFASRNPRNNVYKFCPFGTSARPLRLLTLVKASVEDQWPAPTSYKLWPTEISISSGVYNFVQGSELVAYAALVDAGFSGDWSRIGVLTSDQELSAQQAWWFILVAHSVVAAITVGYALRRGYPPLQAGVRGLLFGTLGLYDVYVRCQSNPVQRS
;
A
#
# COMPACT_ATOMS: atom_id res chain seq x y z
N MET A 1 -0.13 -26.79 39.83
CA MET A 1 -0.94 -25.56 39.99
C MET A 1 -0.23 -24.69 41.01
N TYR A 2 0.40 -23.60 40.58
CA TYR A 2 0.94 -22.56 41.46
C TYR A 2 0.51 -21.22 40.91
N THR A 3 -0.11 -20.43 41.78
CA THR A 3 -0.56 -19.06 41.54
C THR A 3 0.52 -18.10 42.02
N SER A 4 0.84 -17.05 41.26
CA SER A 4 1.35 -15.81 41.85
C SER A 4 1.12 -14.62 40.91
N THR A 5 0.42 -13.63 41.44
CA THR A 5 0.11 -12.30 40.89
C THR A 5 1.24 -11.33 41.26
N ILE A 6 1.74 -10.48 40.35
CA ILE A 6 2.40 -9.19 40.68
C ILE A 6 2.06 -8.18 39.58
N GLY A 7 1.60 -6.98 39.97
CA GLY A 7 1.10 -5.93 39.07
C GLY A 7 2.01 -4.70 38.88
N PHE A 8 1.46 -3.77 38.09
CA PHE A 8 1.68 -2.31 37.95
C PHE A 8 3.04 -1.70 37.52
N GLY A 9 2.96 -0.75 36.56
CA GLY A 9 3.92 0.36 36.34
C GLY A 9 4.53 0.45 34.93
N GLY A 10 4.28 1.53 34.17
CA GLY A 10 4.93 1.81 32.86
C GLY A 10 6.39 2.31 32.97
N PRO A 11 6.99 2.98 31.96
CA PRO A 11 6.76 3.00 30.51
C PRO A 11 7.93 2.37 29.69
N LEU A 12 7.74 2.21 28.37
CA LEU A 12 8.75 1.82 27.35
C LEU A 12 9.45 0.46 27.54
N LYS A 13 8.78 -0.62 27.12
CA LYS A 13 9.45 -1.89 26.85
C LYS A 13 10.29 -1.78 25.57
N HIS A 14 11.60 -1.68 25.72
CA HIS A 14 12.54 -2.04 24.67
C HIS A 14 12.33 -3.51 24.31
N TYR A 15 11.75 -3.78 23.14
CA TYR A 15 11.69 -5.13 22.61
C TYR A 15 13.09 -5.53 22.11
N ALA A 16 13.82 -6.30 22.90
CA ALA A 16 15.04 -6.96 22.44
C ALA A 16 14.66 -8.20 21.64
N PHE A 17 14.99 -8.23 20.35
CA PHE A 17 14.86 -9.43 19.53
C PHE A 17 16.12 -10.29 19.69
N ALA A 18 15.98 -11.42 20.37
CA ALA A 18 17.03 -12.44 20.45
C ALA A 18 16.83 -13.46 19.33
N SER A 19 17.78 -13.56 18.41
CA SER A 19 17.83 -14.64 17.42
C SER A 19 18.56 -15.84 18.02
N ARG A 20 17.91 -17.00 18.04
CA ARG A 20 18.47 -18.27 18.53
C ARG A 20 19.30 -18.93 17.43
N ASN A 21 20.58 -19.22 17.71
CA ASN A 21 21.37 -20.08 16.85
C ASN A 21 20.97 -21.55 17.09
N PRO A 22 20.44 -22.28 16.09
CA PRO A 22 19.91 -23.63 16.30
C PRO A 22 20.99 -24.68 16.57
N ARG A 23 22.29 -24.38 16.41
CA ARG A 23 23.35 -25.38 16.59
C ARG A 23 23.98 -25.41 17.99
N ASN A 24 23.86 -24.34 18.78
CA ASN A 24 24.64 -24.23 20.02
C ASN A 24 23.97 -23.46 21.16
N ASN A 25 22.67 -23.14 21.08
CA ASN A 25 21.90 -22.47 22.15
C ASN A 25 22.54 -21.17 22.70
N VAL A 26 23.40 -20.51 21.93
CA VAL A 26 23.97 -19.21 22.31
C VAL A 26 23.06 -18.10 21.80
N TYR A 27 22.64 -17.21 22.70
CA TYR A 27 21.89 -16.01 22.37
C TYR A 27 22.89 -14.90 21.99
N LYS A 28 22.83 -14.43 20.75
CA LYS A 28 23.66 -13.31 20.30
C LYS A 28 22.90 -12.01 20.52
N PHE A 29 23.31 -11.25 21.53
CA PHE A 29 22.83 -9.88 21.74
C PHE A 29 23.55 -8.95 20.76
N CYS A 30 22.80 -8.33 19.85
CA CYS A 30 23.33 -7.27 18.99
C CYS A 30 23.10 -5.92 19.68
N PRO A 31 24.14 -5.22 20.16
CA PRO A 31 23.97 -3.86 20.66
C PRO A 31 23.57 -2.94 19.49
N PHE A 32 22.64 -2.02 19.77
CA PHE A 32 22.18 -1.02 18.81
C PHE A 32 23.32 -0.02 18.54
N GLY A 33 23.88 -0.08 17.33
CA GLY A 33 24.76 0.93 16.77
C GLY A 33 24.31 1.34 15.37
N THR A 34 23.99 2.63 15.23
CA THR A 34 24.04 3.48 14.02
C THR A 34 23.19 3.13 12.78
N SER A 35 22.10 3.89 12.61
CA SER A 35 21.69 4.64 11.39
C SER A 35 21.49 3.96 10.01
N ALA A 36 20.93 2.75 9.92
CA ALA A 36 20.55 2.18 8.60
C ALA A 36 19.30 1.26 8.59
N ARG A 37 18.39 1.37 9.57
CA ARG A 37 17.37 0.32 9.80
C ARG A 37 15.95 0.48 9.22
N PRO A 38 15.41 1.65 8.82
CA PRO A 38 14.06 1.67 8.24
C PRO A 38 14.05 1.01 6.85
N LEU A 39 15.09 1.24 6.05
CA LEU A 39 15.21 0.70 4.70
C LEU A 39 15.32 -0.84 4.68
N ARG A 40 16.14 -1.44 5.56
CA ARG A 40 16.34 -2.90 5.56
C ARG A 40 15.10 -3.69 6.01
N LEU A 41 14.32 -3.13 6.95
CA LEU A 41 13.04 -3.71 7.36
C LEU A 41 11.99 -3.56 6.25
N LEU A 42 11.91 -2.38 5.60
CA LEU A 42 11.01 -2.16 4.47
C LEU A 42 11.34 -3.09 3.29
N THR A 43 12.61 -3.30 2.97
CA THR A 43 13.02 -4.23 1.90
C THR A 43 12.65 -5.67 2.24
N LEU A 44 12.84 -6.12 3.48
CA LEU A 44 12.48 -7.47 3.92
C LEU A 44 10.95 -7.68 3.95
N VAL A 45 10.19 -6.68 4.40
CA VAL A 45 8.71 -6.72 4.39
C VAL A 45 8.19 -6.69 2.95
N LYS A 46 8.76 -5.85 2.08
CA LYS A 46 8.40 -5.79 0.66
C LYS A 46 8.66 -7.13 -0.02
N ALA A 47 9.85 -7.70 0.16
CA ALA A 47 10.21 -9.00 -0.41
C ALA A 47 9.27 -10.12 0.09
N SER A 48 9.02 -10.19 1.41
CA SER A 48 8.13 -11.22 1.98
C SER A 48 6.69 -11.12 1.52
N VAL A 49 6.18 -9.92 1.28
CA VAL A 49 4.80 -9.68 0.83
C VAL A 49 4.65 -9.93 -0.66
N GLU A 50 5.62 -9.49 -1.47
CA GLU A 50 5.61 -9.69 -2.92
C GLU A 50 5.84 -11.17 -3.29
N ASP A 51 6.61 -11.92 -2.50
CA ASP A 51 6.79 -13.37 -2.67
C ASP A 51 5.49 -14.15 -2.39
N GLN A 52 4.68 -13.70 -1.42
CA GLN A 52 3.41 -14.33 -1.09
C GLN A 52 2.28 -13.94 -2.06
N TRP A 53 2.38 -12.79 -2.71
CA TRP A 53 1.36 -12.24 -3.60
C TRP A 53 1.97 -11.71 -4.91
N PRO A 54 2.50 -12.62 -5.75
CA PRO A 54 3.16 -12.25 -7.00
C PRO A 54 2.27 -11.38 -7.89
N ALA A 55 2.90 -10.52 -8.67
CA ALA A 55 2.19 -9.69 -9.64
C ALA A 55 1.47 -10.56 -10.68
N PRO A 56 0.19 -10.27 -11.00
CA PRO A 56 -0.51 -10.96 -12.07
C PRO A 56 0.22 -10.79 -13.40
N THR A 57 0.25 -11.82 -14.23
CA THR A 57 0.79 -11.75 -15.60
C THR A 57 -0.20 -11.08 -16.56
N SER A 58 -1.49 -11.25 -16.31
CA SER A 58 -2.60 -10.63 -17.03
C SER A 58 -3.78 -10.34 -16.10
N TYR A 59 -4.69 -9.50 -16.58
CA TYR A 59 -5.91 -9.12 -15.88
C TYR A 59 -7.12 -9.43 -16.77
N LYS A 60 -8.08 -10.21 -16.26
CA LYS A 60 -9.31 -10.59 -16.99
C LYS A 60 -10.46 -9.63 -16.67
N LEU A 61 -10.86 -8.82 -17.65
CA LEU A 61 -11.92 -7.82 -17.49
C LEU A 61 -13.27 -8.50 -17.29
N TRP A 62 -13.68 -8.74 -16.06
CA TRP A 62 -14.95 -9.40 -15.76
C TRP A 62 -16.14 -8.53 -16.17
N PRO A 63 -17.23 -9.07 -16.76
CA PRO A 63 -17.52 -10.50 -17.02
C PRO A 63 -17.06 -11.02 -18.39
N THR A 64 -16.14 -10.36 -19.07
CA THR A 64 -15.71 -10.71 -20.43
C THR A 64 -14.60 -11.76 -20.45
N GLU A 65 -14.38 -12.37 -21.62
CA GLU A 65 -13.20 -13.21 -21.91
C GLU A 65 -11.97 -12.40 -22.34
N ILE A 66 -12.05 -11.07 -22.29
CA ILE A 66 -10.94 -10.19 -22.67
C ILE A 66 -9.95 -10.13 -21.50
N SER A 67 -8.68 -10.41 -21.82
CA SER A 67 -7.57 -10.21 -20.89
C SER A 67 -6.64 -9.11 -21.41
N ILE A 68 -6.12 -8.32 -20.49
CA ILE A 68 -5.10 -7.32 -20.76
C ILE A 68 -3.79 -7.77 -20.12
N SER A 69 -2.67 -7.52 -20.79
CA SER A 69 -1.37 -7.83 -20.24
C SER A 69 -1.10 -6.94 -19.02
N SER A 70 -0.32 -7.45 -18.07
CA SER A 70 0.11 -6.66 -16.90
C SER A 70 0.87 -5.40 -17.30
N GLY A 71 1.60 -5.42 -18.41
CA GLY A 71 2.26 -4.24 -18.97
C GLY A 71 1.28 -3.13 -19.33
N VAL A 72 0.21 -3.45 -20.06
CA VAL A 72 -0.84 -2.47 -20.40
C VAL A 72 -1.54 -1.96 -19.15
N TYR A 73 -1.87 -2.86 -18.23
CA TYR A 73 -2.54 -2.49 -16.99
C TYR A 73 -1.70 -1.56 -16.11
N ASN A 74 -0.40 -1.87 -15.93
CA ASN A 74 0.52 -1.01 -15.20
C ASN A 74 0.74 0.33 -15.91
N PHE A 75 0.71 0.37 -17.24
CA PHE A 75 0.75 1.61 -18.01
C PHE A 75 -0.47 2.49 -17.71
N VAL A 76 -1.66 1.91 -17.62
CA VAL A 76 -2.88 2.65 -17.25
C VAL A 76 -2.78 3.20 -15.82
N GLN A 77 -2.36 2.37 -14.85
CA GLN A 77 -2.11 2.82 -13.47
C GLN A 77 -1.06 3.94 -13.39
N GLY A 78 0.03 3.83 -14.17
CA GLY A 78 1.06 4.86 -14.23
C GLY A 78 0.54 6.16 -14.83
N SER A 79 -0.25 6.07 -15.91
CA SER A 79 -0.87 7.23 -16.57
C SER A 79 -1.86 7.95 -15.67
N GLU A 80 -2.61 7.19 -14.86
CA GLU A 80 -3.51 7.74 -13.83
C GLU A 80 -2.74 8.55 -12.78
N LEU A 81 -1.63 8.04 -12.25
CA LEU A 81 -0.78 8.80 -11.32
C LEU A 81 -0.20 10.08 -11.93
N VAL A 82 0.24 10.02 -13.19
CA VAL A 82 0.75 11.19 -13.91
C VAL A 82 -0.36 12.23 -14.09
N ALA A 83 -1.57 11.80 -14.43
CA ALA A 83 -2.72 12.70 -14.54
C ALA A 83 -3.06 13.37 -13.21
N TYR A 84 -3.00 12.65 -12.09
CA TYR A 84 -3.21 13.26 -10.78
C TYR A 84 -2.10 14.21 -10.36
N ALA A 85 -0.84 13.87 -10.64
CA ALA A 85 0.27 14.79 -10.38
C ALA A 85 0.11 16.08 -11.19
N ALA A 86 -0.25 15.99 -12.47
CA ALA A 86 -0.54 17.14 -13.32
C ALA A 86 -1.75 17.94 -12.80
N LEU A 87 -2.80 17.29 -12.30
CA LEU A 87 -3.96 17.97 -11.74
C LEU A 87 -3.63 18.73 -10.45
N VAL A 88 -2.83 18.12 -9.56
CA VAL A 88 -2.33 18.79 -8.35
C VAL A 88 -1.49 20.00 -8.72
N ASP A 89 -0.56 19.82 -9.66
CA ASP A 89 0.30 20.88 -10.12
C ASP A 89 -0.50 22.03 -10.74
N ALA A 90 -1.48 21.72 -11.60
CA ALA A 90 -2.41 22.67 -12.19
C ALA A 90 -3.25 23.43 -11.15
N GLY A 91 -3.68 22.76 -10.08
CA GLY A 91 -4.57 23.34 -9.08
C GLY A 91 -3.87 24.11 -7.96
N PHE A 92 -2.64 23.76 -7.58
CA PHE A 92 -2.02 24.24 -6.33
C PHE A 92 -0.68 24.95 -6.50
N SER A 93 -0.02 24.89 -7.66
CA SER A 93 1.25 25.62 -7.87
C SER A 93 1.05 27.13 -7.95
N GLY A 94 -0.11 27.59 -8.45
CA GLY A 94 -0.36 28.99 -8.81
C GLY A 94 0.44 29.46 -10.04
N ASP A 95 1.30 28.61 -10.61
CA ASP A 95 2.15 28.97 -11.74
C ASP A 95 1.34 29.03 -13.04
N TRP A 96 0.40 28.10 -13.21
CA TRP A 96 -0.40 27.96 -14.44
C TRP A 96 -1.34 29.15 -14.68
N SER A 97 -1.95 29.69 -13.64
CA SER A 97 -2.74 30.93 -13.75
C SER A 97 -1.86 32.16 -13.94
N ARG A 98 -0.67 32.19 -13.34
CA ARG A 98 0.29 33.29 -13.47
C ARG A 98 0.88 33.42 -14.88
N ILE A 99 1.17 32.29 -15.54
CA ILE A 99 1.66 32.28 -16.93
C ILE A 99 0.53 32.39 -17.98
N GLY A 100 -0.74 32.46 -17.54
CA GLY A 100 -1.90 32.61 -18.40
C GLY A 100 -2.33 31.35 -19.15
N VAL A 101 -1.84 30.17 -18.75
CA VAL A 101 -2.29 28.88 -19.32
C VAL A 101 -3.68 28.52 -18.80
N LEU A 102 -3.98 28.83 -17.53
CA LEU A 102 -5.29 28.67 -16.90
C LEU A 102 -5.85 30.02 -16.43
N THR A 103 -7.17 30.14 -16.38
CA THR A 103 -7.82 31.21 -15.61
C THR A 103 -7.90 30.84 -14.12
N SER A 104 -8.10 31.81 -13.24
CA SER A 104 -8.30 31.55 -11.79
C SER A 104 -9.47 30.60 -11.51
N ASP A 105 -10.55 30.70 -12.29
CA ASP A 105 -11.72 29.81 -12.14
C ASP A 105 -11.39 28.36 -12.58
N GLN A 106 -10.52 28.19 -13.58
CA GLN A 106 -10.05 26.87 -14.01
C GLN A 106 -9.11 26.25 -12.98
N GLU A 107 -8.23 27.04 -12.36
CA GLU A 107 -7.39 26.59 -11.25
C GLU A 107 -8.25 26.13 -10.05
N LEU A 108 -9.27 26.92 -9.69
CA LEU A 108 -10.23 26.54 -8.65
C LEU A 108 -10.98 25.24 -9.01
N SER A 109 -11.40 25.09 -10.27
CA SER A 109 -12.04 23.86 -10.75
C SER A 109 -11.11 22.65 -10.65
N ALA A 110 -9.82 22.82 -10.94
CA ALA A 110 -8.80 21.77 -10.78
C ALA A 110 -8.63 21.36 -9.31
N GLN A 111 -8.60 22.32 -8.39
CA GLN A 111 -8.57 22.03 -6.94
C GLN A 111 -9.81 21.24 -6.48
N GLN A 112 -11.00 21.64 -6.94
CA GLN A 112 -12.25 20.94 -6.62
C GLN A 112 -12.26 19.51 -7.16
N ALA A 113 -11.82 19.32 -8.42
CA ALA A 113 -11.69 18.00 -9.03
C ALA A 113 -10.71 17.12 -8.24
N TRP A 114 -9.58 17.68 -7.83
CA TRP A 114 -8.60 16.96 -7.02
C TRP A 114 -9.18 16.48 -5.68
N TRP A 115 -9.89 17.36 -4.95
CA TRP A 115 -10.53 16.97 -3.69
C TRP A 115 -11.58 15.89 -3.86
N PHE A 116 -12.40 15.98 -4.92
CA PHE A 116 -13.38 14.96 -5.24
C PHE A 116 -12.72 13.60 -5.49
N ILE A 117 -11.66 13.58 -6.30
CA ILE A 117 -10.87 12.36 -6.58
C ILE A 117 -10.28 11.80 -5.29
N LEU A 118 -9.65 12.63 -4.45
CA LEU A 118 -9.04 12.18 -3.20
C LEU A 118 -10.07 11.53 -2.27
N VAL A 119 -11.27 12.11 -2.15
CA VAL A 119 -12.37 11.54 -1.35
C VAL A 119 -12.81 10.19 -1.93
N ALA A 120 -13.03 10.12 -3.25
CA ALA A 120 -13.39 8.87 -3.91
C ALA A 120 -12.33 7.78 -3.70
N HIS A 121 -11.05 8.13 -3.84
CA HIS A 121 -9.93 7.21 -3.63
C HIS A 121 -9.79 6.78 -2.18
N SER A 122 -10.09 7.67 -1.23
CA SER A 122 -10.11 7.33 0.20
C SER A 122 -11.20 6.29 0.52
N VAL A 123 -12.38 6.43 -0.08
CA VAL A 123 -13.46 5.43 0.04
C VAL A 123 -13.02 4.09 -0.56
N VAL A 124 -12.42 4.10 -1.76
CA VAL A 124 -11.94 2.87 -2.39
C VAL A 124 -10.80 2.23 -1.59
N ALA A 125 -9.90 3.01 -1.00
CA ALA A 125 -8.86 2.52 -0.10
C ALA A 125 -9.48 1.75 1.09
N ALA A 126 -10.50 2.31 1.74
CA ALA A 126 -11.21 1.66 2.84
C ALA A 126 -11.88 0.34 2.39
N ILE A 127 -12.53 0.34 1.21
CA ILE A 127 -13.12 -0.88 0.63
C ILE A 127 -12.04 -1.94 0.37
N THR A 128 -10.91 -1.53 -0.19
CA THR A 128 -9.80 -2.42 -0.54
C THR A 128 -9.16 -3.03 0.70
N VAL A 129 -8.98 -2.25 1.78
CA VAL A 129 -8.55 -2.75 3.10
C VAL A 129 -9.55 -3.78 3.63
N GLY A 130 -10.85 -3.46 3.60
CA GLY A 130 -11.90 -4.37 4.07
C GLY A 130 -11.94 -5.68 3.29
N TYR A 131 -11.72 -5.63 1.99
CA TYR A 131 -11.60 -6.82 1.14
C TYR A 131 -10.34 -7.63 1.48
N ALA A 132 -9.19 -6.98 1.61
CA ALA A 132 -7.92 -7.61 1.91
C ALA A 132 -7.94 -8.38 3.23
N LEU A 133 -8.50 -7.79 4.30
CA LEU A 133 -8.68 -8.45 5.60
C LEU A 133 -9.46 -9.77 5.49
N ARG A 134 -10.48 -9.83 4.63
CA ARG A 134 -11.30 -11.04 4.40
C ARG A 134 -10.59 -12.10 3.55
N ARG A 135 -9.55 -11.72 2.83
CA ARG A 135 -8.79 -12.59 1.91
C ARG A 135 -7.40 -12.94 2.42
N GLY A 136 -6.99 -12.43 3.58
CA GLY A 136 -5.65 -12.63 4.13
C GLY A 136 -4.55 -11.86 3.39
N TYR A 137 -4.93 -10.86 2.59
CA TYR A 137 -3.98 -9.97 1.90
C TYR A 137 -3.52 -8.84 2.84
N PRO A 138 -2.26 -8.38 2.77
CA PRO A 138 -1.76 -7.31 3.63
C PRO A 138 -2.59 -6.01 3.53
N PRO A 139 -3.29 -5.59 4.60
CA PRO A 139 -4.28 -4.53 4.53
C PRO A 139 -3.66 -3.17 4.17
N LEU A 140 -2.46 -2.87 4.68
CA LEU A 140 -1.78 -1.61 4.37
C LEU A 140 -1.45 -1.50 2.89
N GLN A 141 -0.92 -2.56 2.28
CA GLN A 141 -0.58 -2.55 0.84
C GLN A 141 -1.85 -2.41 -0.01
N ALA A 142 -2.93 -3.08 0.39
CA ALA A 142 -4.23 -2.97 -0.26
C ALA A 142 -4.79 -1.55 -0.17
N GLY A 143 -4.74 -0.93 1.00
CA GLY A 143 -5.18 0.46 1.19
C GLY A 143 -4.38 1.45 0.36
N VAL A 144 -3.05 1.32 0.32
CA VAL A 144 -2.18 2.16 -0.52
C VAL A 144 -2.53 2.01 -2.00
N ARG A 145 -2.74 0.78 -2.49
CA ARG A 145 -3.16 0.54 -3.87
C ARG A 145 -4.51 1.21 -4.18
N GLY A 146 -5.51 1.02 -3.33
CA GLY A 146 -6.83 1.63 -3.50
C GLY A 146 -6.81 3.16 -3.42
N LEU A 147 -5.93 3.75 -2.61
CA LEU A 147 -5.76 5.19 -2.51
C LEU A 147 -5.07 5.78 -3.75
N LEU A 148 -4.02 5.12 -4.25
CA LEU A 148 -3.25 5.62 -5.38
C LEU A 148 -3.95 5.42 -6.73
N PHE A 149 -4.62 4.28 -6.90
CA PHE A 149 -5.15 3.84 -8.19
C PHE A 149 -6.67 3.64 -8.20
N GLY A 150 -7.36 4.12 -7.16
CA GLY A 150 -8.82 4.01 -7.06
C GLY A 150 -9.32 2.58 -7.29
N THR A 151 -10.29 2.45 -8.19
CA THR A 151 -10.90 1.16 -8.53
C THR A 151 -9.94 0.21 -9.28
N LEU A 152 -8.94 0.74 -9.99
CA LEU A 152 -7.86 -0.10 -10.54
C LEU A 152 -7.10 -0.75 -9.38
N GLY A 153 -6.71 0.02 -8.36
CA GLY A 153 -6.05 -0.53 -7.16
C GLY A 153 -6.84 -1.63 -6.48
N LEU A 154 -8.16 -1.43 -6.32
CA LEU A 154 -9.07 -2.45 -5.81
C LEU A 154 -9.07 -3.73 -6.67
N TYR A 155 -9.15 -3.57 -7.99
CA TYR A 155 -9.19 -4.68 -8.92
C TYR A 155 -7.87 -5.46 -8.98
N ASP A 156 -6.71 -4.78 -8.86
CA ASP A 156 -5.42 -5.45 -8.74
C ASP A 156 -5.33 -6.32 -7.47
N VAL A 157 -5.80 -5.80 -6.33
CA VAL A 157 -5.87 -6.58 -5.09
C VAL A 157 -6.83 -7.77 -5.25
N TYR A 158 -7.97 -7.56 -5.91
CA TYR A 158 -8.93 -8.64 -6.20
C TYR A 158 -8.28 -9.76 -7.02
N VAL A 159 -7.59 -9.44 -8.12
CA VAL A 159 -6.94 -10.45 -8.98
C VAL A 159 -5.84 -11.18 -8.21
N ARG A 160 -5.01 -10.48 -7.43
CA ARG A 160 -3.99 -11.10 -6.57
C ARG A 160 -4.60 -12.07 -5.55
N CYS A 161 -5.72 -11.67 -4.94
CA CYS A 161 -6.48 -12.51 -4.00
C CYS A 161 -7.04 -13.78 -4.66
N GLN A 162 -7.33 -13.75 -5.97
CA GLN A 162 -7.80 -14.94 -6.70
C GLN A 162 -6.66 -15.86 -7.13
N SER A 163 -5.51 -15.30 -7.51
CA SER A 163 -4.36 -16.09 -7.96
C SER A 163 -3.63 -16.79 -6.82
N ASN A 164 -3.78 -16.30 -5.58
CA ASN A 164 -3.23 -16.95 -4.38
C ASN A 164 -4.36 -17.21 -3.37
N PRO A 165 -5.10 -18.33 -3.51
CA PRO A 165 -6.00 -18.77 -2.47
C PRO A 165 -5.15 -19.18 -1.27
N VAL A 166 -4.92 -18.26 -0.32
CA VAL A 166 -4.38 -18.64 0.99
C VAL A 166 -5.30 -19.72 1.54
N GLN A 167 -4.71 -20.91 1.74
CA GLN A 167 -5.31 -22.12 2.24
C GLN A 167 -6.10 -21.79 3.52
N ARG A 168 -7.42 -21.86 3.43
CA ARG A 168 -8.28 -21.92 4.63
C ARG A 168 -8.10 -23.31 5.23
N SER A 169 -7.18 -23.44 6.18
CA SER A 169 -7.13 -24.57 7.12
C SER A 169 -8.11 -24.35 8.25
#